data_AF-A0A1B7WB45-F1
#
_entry.id   AF-A0A1B7WB45-F1
#
_cell.length_a   1.000
_cell.length_b   1.000
_cell.length_c   1.000
_cell.angle_alpha   90.00
_cell.angle_beta   90.00
_cell.angle_gamma   90.00
#
_symmetry.space_group_name_H-M   'P 1'
#
loop_
_entity.id
_entity.type
_entity.pdbx_description
1 polymer ?
#
loop_
_entity_poly.entity_id
_entity_poly.type
_entity_poly.pdbx_seq_one_letter_code
_entity_poly.pdbx_strand_id
1 'polypeptide(L)' 'MYQSDVYSKPSYEPLPPQQTLPTMYDLPSEDPEEPGLPDEFHLLQPELLRSTFRPPSYTEDNVFTGSDLNLYYDSKH' A
#
# COMPACT_ATOMS: atom_id res chain seq x y z
N MET A 1 43.16 33.07 2.48
CA MET A 1 41.70 33.25 2.58
C MET A 1 41.07 32.29 1.58
N TYR A 2 40.75 31.05 1.96
CA TYR A 2 40.04 30.13 1.07
C TYR A 2 38.54 30.26 1.32
N GLN A 3 37.82 30.60 0.26
CA GLN A 3 36.39 30.85 0.23
C GLN A 3 35.61 29.58 0.64
N SER A 4 34.83 29.68 1.71
CA SER A 4 34.09 28.59 2.35
C SER A 4 32.70 28.34 1.74
N ASP A 5 32.54 28.51 0.43
CA ASP A 5 31.21 28.53 -0.21
C ASP A 5 30.90 27.26 -1.03
N VAL A 6 31.62 26.15 -0.80
CA VAL A 6 31.47 24.93 -1.63
C VAL A 6 30.98 23.72 -0.81
N TYR A 7 30.07 23.89 0.15
CA TYR A 7 29.28 22.75 0.67
C TYR A 7 27.91 23.21 1.16
N SER A 8 27.08 23.76 0.27
CA SER A 8 25.63 23.68 0.48
C SER A 8 25.22 22.24 0.17
N LYS A 9 24.86 21.48 1.21
CA LYS A 9 24.18 20.19 1.05
C LYS A 9 22.91 20.47 0.24
N PRO A 10 22.69 19.86 -0.95
CA PRO A 10 21.40 19.99 -1.58
C PRO A 10 20.37 19.37 -0.63
N SER A 11 19.42 20.20 -0.19
CA SER A 11 18.25 19.76 0.54
C SER A 11 17.37 18.97 -0.44
N TYR A 12 17.69 17.70 -0.67
CA TYR A 12 16.76 16.82 -1.35
C TYR A 12 15.72 16.39 -0.34
N GLU A 13 14.69 17.21 -0.16
CA GLU A 13 13.47 16.70 0.45
C GLU A 13 12.84 15.72 -0.54
N PRO A 14 12.57 14.46 -0.13
CA PRO A 14 11.89 13.52 -0.99
C PRO A 14 10.52 14.10 -1.35
N LEU A 15 10.22 14.10 -2.64
CA LEU A 15 8.91 14.53 -3.14
C LEU A 15 7.80 13.65 -2.53
N PRO A 16 6.56 14.16 -2.43
CA PRO A 16 5.43 13.39 -1.94
C PRO A 16 5.32 12.03 -2.67
N PRO A 17 4.97 10.95 -1.96
CA PRO A 17 4.82 9.62 -2.55
C PRO A 17 3.85 9.61 -3.74
N GLN A 18 2.81 10.44 -3.71
CA GLN A 18 1.82 10.56 -4.79
C GLN A 18 2.41 11.11 -6.10
N GLN A 19 3.59 11.73 -6.05
CA GLN A 19 4.30 12.26 -7.22
C GLN A 19 5.42 11.33 -7.71
N THR A 20 5.81 10.34 -6.91
CA THR A 20 7.03 9.54 -7.16
C THR A 20 6.81 8.05 -7.18
N LEU A 21 5.72 7.56 -6.58
CA LEU A 21 5.36 6.16 -6.57
C LEU A 21 4.19 5.91 -7.53
N PRO A 22 4.21 4.81 -8.28
CA PRO A 22 3.07 4.41 -9.10
C PRO A 22 1.88 4.09 -8.20
N THR A 23 0.70 4.50 -8.63
CA THR A 23 -0.58 4.07 -8.08
C THR A 23 -1.03 2.79 -8.79
N MET A 24 -2.04 2.11 -8.23
CA MET A 24 -2.66 0.96 -8.90
C MET A 24 -3.22 1.35 -10.28
N TYR A 25 -3.64 2.61 -10.46
CA TYR A 25 -4.14 3.13 -11.74
C TYR A 25 -3.06 3.32 -12.82
N ASP A 26 -1.78 3.33 -12.45
CA ASP A 26 -0.68 3.43 -13.41
C ASP A 26 -0.29 2.05 -13.99
N LEU A 27 -0.87 0.98 -13.47
CA LEU A 27 -0.66 -0.38 -13.98
C LEU A 27 -1.52 -0.59 -15.24
N PRO A 28 -0.96 -1.19 -16.31
CA PRO A 28 -1.75 -1.53 -17.49
C PRO A 28 -2.82 -2.55 -17.09
N SER A 29 -4.07 -2.33 -17.51
CA SER A 29 -5.10 -3.38 -17.41
C SER A 29 -4.62 -4.62 -18.17
N GLU A 30 -4.78 -5.81 -17.57
CA GLU A 30 -4.49 -7.06 -18.28
C GLU A 30 -5.38 -7.21 -19.52
N ASP A 31 -6.62 -6.70 -19.44
CA ASP A 31 -7.53 -6.56 -20.57
C ASP A 31 -8.25 -5.20 -20.51
N PRO A 32 -7.92 -4.23 -21.39
CA PRO A 32 -8.54 -2.90 -21.40
C PRO A 32 -10.01 -2.89 -21.89
N GLU A 33 -10.45 -3.94 -22.59
CA GLU A 33 -11.78 -4.03 -23.18
C GLU A 33 -12.74 -4.85 -22.31
N GLU A 34 -12.24 -5.63 -21.34
CA GLU A 34 -13.08 -6.34 -20.39
C GLU A 34 -13.86 -5.36 -19.51
N PRO A 35 -15.20 -5.43 -19.48
CA PRO A 35 -15.96 -4.75 -18.46
C PRO A 35 -15.57 -5.35 -17.11
N GLY A 36 -15.17 -4.51 -16.16
CA GLY A 36 -14.84 -4.96 -14.80
C GLY A 36 -15.93 -5.89 -14.25
N LEU A 37 -15.52 -7.06 -13.76
CA LEU A 37 -16.45 -8.02 -13.19
C LEU A 37 -17.16 -7.41 -11.97
N PRO A 38 -18.43 -7.78 -11.70
CA PRO A 38 -19.08 -7.44 -10.45
C PRO A 38 -18.23 -7.93 -9.28
N ASP A 39 -18.00 -7.04 -8.32
CA ASP A 39 -17.13 -7.30 -7.17
C ASP A 39 -17.80 -8.17 -6.08
N GLU A 40 -18.49 -9.24 -6.50
CA GLU A 40 -19.28 -10.10 -5.61
C GLU A 40 -18.39 -11.03 -4.77
N PHE A 41 -17.23 -11.43 -5.32
CA PHE A 41 -16.32 -12.37 -4.68
C PHE A 41 -15.39 -11.71 -3.65
N HIS A 42 -15.24 -10.39 -3.69
CA HIS A 42 -14.41 -9.63 -2.74
C HIS A 42 -14.85 -9.82 -1.29
N LEU A 43 -16.16 -9.93 -1.05
CA LEU A 43 -16.68 -10.22 0.29
C LEU A 43 -16.42 -11.66 0.76
N LEU A 44 -16.06 -12.59 -0.14
CA LEU A 44 -15.72 -13.96 0.24
C LEU A 44 -14.27 -14.09 0.74
N GLN A 45 -13.37 -13.19 0.35
CA GLN A 45 -11.98 -13.21 0.82
C GLN A 45 -11.83 -13.15 2.34
N PRO A 46 -12.48 -12.23 3.09
CA PRO A 46 -12.35 -12.21 4.54
C PRO A 46 -12.90 -13.47 5.21
N GLU A 47 -13.98 -14.06 4.68
CA GLU A 47 -14.54 -15.31 5.23
C GLU A 47 -13.63 -16.51 4.98
N LEU A 48 -13.01 -16.58 3.79
CA LEU A 48 -12.01 -17.60 3.49
C LEU A 48 -10.80 -17.48 4.44
N LEU A 49 -10.30 -16.25 4.64
CA LEU A 49 -9.19 -16.00 5.56
C LEU A 49 -9.56 -16.35 7.00
N ARG A 50 -10.75 -15.93 7.47
CA ARG A 50 -11.24 -16.26 8.81
C ARG A 50 -11.32 -17.77 9.04
N SER A 51 -11.67 -18.53 8.00
CA SER A 51 -11.80 -19.99 8.06
C SER A 51 -10.47 -20.73 8.00
N THR A 52 -9.47 -20.17 7.30
CA THR A 52 -8.24 -20.91 6.92
C THR A 52 -6.95 -20.36 7.51
N PHE A 53 -6.90 -19.07 7.84
CA PHE A 53 -5.70 -18.43 8.37
C PHE A 53 -5.53 -18.76 9.85
N ARG A 54 -4.50 -19.54 10.17
CA ARG A 54 -4.15 -19.96 11.53
C ARG A 54 -2.65 -19.75 11.77
N PRO A 55 -2.20 -18.50 12.00
CA PRO A 55 -0.80 -18.23 12.27
C PRO A 55 -0.37 -18.84 13.61
N PRO A 56 0.82 -19.44 13.71
CA PRO A 56 1.27 -20.10 14.94
C PRO A 56 1.61 -19.11 16.07
N SER A 57 1.89 -17.85 15.73
CA SER A 57 2.37 -16.82 16.66
C SER A 57 1.29 -15.90 17.21
N TYR A 58 0.05 -15.98 16.69
CA TYR A 58 -1.06 -15.11 17.11
C TYR A 58 -2.29 -15.97 17.43
N THR A 59 -2.89 -15.72 18.59
CA THR A 59 -4.18 -16.31 18.95
C THR A 59 -5.30 -15.71 18.10
N GLU A 60 -6.41 -16.42 17.95
CA GLU A 60 -7.55 -15.95 17.12
C GLU A 60 -8.04 -14.55 17.53
N ASP A 61 -8.10 -14.26 18.83
CA ASP A 61 -8.50 -12.95 19.36
C ASP A 61 -7.55 -11.79 19.01
N ASN A 62 -6.34 -12.11 18.54
CA ASN A 62 -5.33 -11.14 18.10
C ASN A 62 -5.29 -11.01 16.56
N VAL A 63 -6.24 -11.63 15.85
CA VAL A 63 -6.31 -11.59 14.38
C VAL A 63 -7.61 -10.91 13.95
N PHE A 64 -7.49 -9.87 13.15
CA PHE A 64 -8.63 -9.24 12.47
C PHE A 64 -8.64 -9.61 10.99
N THR A 65 -9.82 -9.92 10.45
CA THR A 65 -10.06 -10.15 9.02
C THR A 65 -11.17 -9.21 8.56
N GLY A 66 -11.01 -8.63 7.37
CA GLY A 66 -11.96 -7.69 6.81
C GLY A 66 -11.76 -7.49 5.31
N SER A 67 -12.80 -7.01 4.64
CA SER A 67 -12.74 -6.49 3.27
C SER A 67 -12.53 -4.97 3.29
N ASP A 68 -12.14 -4.38 2.16
CA ASP A 68 -12.04 -2.93 1.97
C ASP A 68 -11.13 -2.19 2.96
N LEU A 69 -10.10 -2.87 3.47
CA LEU A 69 -9.20 -2.27 4.44
C LEU A 69 -8.29 -1.23 3.76
N ASN A 70 -8.57 0.04 4.03
CA ASN A 70 -7.69 1.14 3.64
C ASN A 70 -6.69 1.42 4.77
N LEU A 71 -5.41 1.16 4.52
CA LEU A 71 -4.33 1.48 5.45
C LEU A 71 -3.78 2.86 5.14
N TYR A 72 -3.94 3.77 6.09
CA TYR A 72 -3.30 5.08 6.06
C TYR A 72 -2.11 5.04 7.03
N TYR A 73 -0.90 5.03 6.48
CA TYR A 73 0.32 5.07 7.27
C TYR A 73 1.11 6.34 6.95
N ASP A 74 1.62 7.01 7.99
CA ASP A 74 2.56 8.11 7.86
C ASP A 74 3.97 7.57 8.08
N SER A 75 4.83 7.68 7.06
CA SER A 75 6.21 7.20 7.12
C SER A 75 7.10 7.91 8.15
N LYS A 76 6.60 8.98 8.78
CA LYS A 76 7.29 9.74 9.84
C LYS A 76 6.79 9.43 11.25
N HIS A 77 5.78 8.58 11.44
CA HIS A 77 5.21 8.23 12.75
C HIS A 77 5.33 6.74 13.09
#